data_AF-A0A972XKW4-F1
#
_entry.id   AF-A0A972XKW4-F1
#
_cell.length_a   1.000
_cell.length_b   1.000
_cell.length_c   1.000
_cell.angle_alpha   90.00
_cell.angle_beta   90.00
_cell.angle_gamma   90.00
#
_symmetry.space_group_name_H-M   'P 1'
#
loop_
_entity.id
_entity.type
_entity.pdbx_description
1 polymer ?
#
loop_
_entity_poly.entity_id
_entity_poly.type
_entity_poly.pdbx_seq_one_letter_code
_entity_poly.pdbx_strand_id
1 'polypeptide(L)'
;MYPVLIVGVGGAGRKTLRATRQTLLRNLKQVGWTGDGLPEAWQMLWIDSISVQSADGFSAPLLDGEDYCGLVPLGTTYQALRGSLTTSVPAAERMNATAGWVPEFVIDIDEWAFMRTQSRAMGRVKSAARLDRIKTALSGQHAKLVAPMGSHTPPRASIAGNNEDLDEREPARDRRYFAVHMNDRS
;
A
#
# COMPACT_ATOMS: atom_id res chain seq x y z
N MET A 1 11.36 -10.27 -15.33
CA MET A 1 10.42 -9.34 -14.65
C MET A 1 10.58 -9.53 -13.16
N TYR A 2 10.69 -8.47 -12.37
CA TYR A 2 10.85 -8.59 -10.90
C TYR A 2 9.47 -8.53 -10.22
N PRO A 3 9.16 -9.43 -9.28
CA PRO A 3 7.95 -9.35 -8.47
C PRO A 3 7.97 -8.11 -7.57
N VAL A 4 6.84 -7.42 -7.45
CA VAL A 4 6.70 -6.21 -6.63
C VAL A 4 5.36 -6.24 -5.89
N LEU A 5 5.39 -5.94 -4.58
CA LEU A 5 4.20 -5.65 -3.80
C LEU A 5 4.22 -4.20 -3.34
N ILE A 6 3.21 -3.42 -3.71
CA ILE A 6 3.06 -2.03 -3.30
C ILE A 6 1.95 -1.94 -2.25
N VAL A 7 2.29 -1.46 -1.05
CA VAL A 7 1.36 -1.34 0.07
C VAL A 7 1.04 0.12 0.37
N GLY A 8 -0.24 0.49 0.27
CA GLY A 8 -0.75 1.78 0.74
C GLY A 8 -1.32 1.65 2.16
N VAL A 9 -1.04 2.60 3.04
CA VAL A 9 -1.53 2.58 4.43
C VAL A 9 -2.33 3.85 4.76
N GLY A 10 -3.49 3.67 5.38
CA GLY A 10 -4.38 4.73 5.84
C GLY A 10 -5.04 5.52 4.69
N GLY A 11 -5.68 6.64 5.05
CA GLY A 11 -6.47 7.44 4.11
C GLY A 11 -5.65 8.10 2.99
N ALA A 12 -4.37 8.43 3.23
CA ALA A 12 -3.48 8.96 2.19
C ALA A 12 -3.09 7.87 1.18
N GLY A 13 -2.92 6.63 1.64
CA GLY A 13 -2.58 5.48 0.80
C GLY A 13 -3.60 5.21 -0.30
N ARG A 14 -4.89 5.53 -0.08
CA ARG A 14 -5.96 5.25 -1.04
C ARG A 14 -5.74 5.92 -2.39
N LYS A 15 -5.46 7.24 -2.39
CA LYS A 15 -5.34 8.03 -3.62
C LYS A 15 -4.03 7.71 -4.30
N THR A 16 -2.95 7.62 -3.52
CA THR A 16 -1.62 7.27 -4.03
C THR A 16 -1.61 5.91 -4.71
N LEU A 17 -2.22 4.89 -4.10
CA LEU A 17 -2.21 3.54 -4.67
C LEU A 17 -3.07 3.46 -5.94
N ARG A 18 -4.26 4.07 -5.93
CA ARG A 18 -5.13 4.15 -7.13
C ARG A 18 -4.46 4.92 -8.27
N ALA A 19 -3.83 6.06 -7.98
CA ALA A 19 -3.09 6.85 -8.97
C ALA A 19 -1.88 6.09 -9.53
N THR A 20 -1.14 5.41 -8.66
CA THR A 20 -0.01 4.56 -9.04
C THR A 20 -0.48 3.44 -9.97
N ARG A 21 -1.54 2.72 -9.61
CA ARG A 21 -2.13 1.66 -10.46
C ARG A 21 -2.48 2.17 -11.85
N GLN A 22 -3.18 3.29 -11.92
CA GLN A 22 -3.58 3.89 -13.20
C GLN A 22 -2.37 4.31 -14.04
N THR A 23 -1.35 4.90 -13.41
CA THR A 23 -0.13 5.34 -14.10
C THR A 23 0.66 4.14 -14.62
N LEU A 24 0.84 3.11 -13.81
CA LEU A 24 1.52 1.88 -14.22
C LEU A 24 0.82 1.19 -15.38
N LEU A 25 -0.51 1.04 -15.31
CA LEU A 25 -1.30 0.47 -16.40
C LEU A 25 -1.18 1.27 -17.70
N ARG A 26 -1.26 2.61 -17.61
CA ARG A 26 -1.08 3.49 -18.77
C ARG A 26 0.30 3.29 -19.40
N ASN A 27 1.36 3.27 -18.59
CA ASN A 27 2.72 3.10 -19.09
C ASN A 27 2.94 1.71 -19.70
N LEU A 28 2.35 0.66 -19.10
CA LEU A 28 2.38 -0.69 -19.65
C LEU A 28 1.68 -0.77 -21.02
N LYS A 29 0.47 -0.18 -21.14
CA LYS A 29 -0.26 -0.11 -22.40
C LYS A 29 0.53 0.61 -23.49
N GLN A 30 1.28 1.67 -23.14
CA GLN A 30 2.14 2.40 -24.07
C GLN A 30 3.28 1.54 -24.65
N VAL A 31 3.75 0.53 -23.91
CA VAL A 31 4.79 -0.40 -24.37
C VAL A 31 4.24 -1.73 -24.89
N GLY A 32 2.95 -1.77 -25.23
CA GLY A 32 2.31 -2.92 -25.88
C GLY A 32 1.78 -4.00 -24.93
N TRP A 33 1.61 -3.71 -23.63
CA TRP A 33 0.93 -4.63 -22.72
C TRP A 33 -0.54 -4.78 -23.11
N THR A 34 -0.97 -6.02 -23.34
CA THR A 34 -2.34 -6.37 -23.76
C THR A 34 -3.21 -6.90 -22.63
N GLY A 35 -2.66 -7.08 -21.42
CA GLY A 35 -3.43 -7.56 -20.27
C GLY A 35 -4.39 -6.51 -19.73
N ASP A 36 -5.50 -6.96 -19.16
CA ASP A 36 -6.55 -6.09 -18.61
C ASP A 36 -6.13 -5.38 -17.32
N GLY A 37 -5.21 -5.99 -16.57
CA GLY A 37 -4.72 -5.55 -15.27
C GLY A 37 -3.21 -5.35 -15.22
N LEU A 38 -2.71 -5.14 -14.00
CA LEU A 38 -1.27 -5.19 -13.77
C LEU A 38 -0.77 -6.62 -14.01
N PRO A 39 0.51 -6.80 -14.34
CA PRO A 39 1.14 -8.11 -14.44
C PRO A 39 0.91 -8.91 -13.15
N GLU A 40 0.68 -10.22 -13.23
CA GLU A 40 0.43 -11.06 -12.04
C GLU A 40 1.57 -11.02 -11.03
N ALA A 41 2.81 -10.78 -11.48
CA ALA A 41 3.94 -10.59 -10.59
C ALA A 41 3.89 -9.27 -9.78
N TRP A 42 2.91 -8.39 -10.04
CA TRP A 42 2.75 -7.08 -9.39
C TRP A 42 1.46 -7.06 -8.58
N GLN A 43 1.61 -7.02 -7.26
CA GLN A 43 0.50 -7.02 -6.32
C GLN A 43 0.35 -5.64 -5.66
N MET A 44 -0.88 -5.31 -5.29
CA MET A 44 -1.19 -4.08 -4.57
C MET A 44 -2.06 -4.40 -3.36
N LEU A 45 -1.81 -3.73 -2.24
CA LEU A 45 -2.62 -3.86 -1.04
C LEU A 45 -2.84 -2.50 -0.39
N TRP A 46 -4.08 -2.14 -0.15
CA TRP A 46 -4.42 -0.98 0.67
C TRP A 46 -4.92 -1.44 2.05
N ILE A 47 -4.26 -0.99 3.12
CA ILE A 47 -4.65 -1.23 4.50
C ILE A 47 -5.22 0.06 5.09
N ASP A 48 -6.47 0.04 5.56
CA ASP A 48 -7.09 1.21 6.22
C ASP A 48 -7.90 0.84 7.46
N SER A 49 -8.00 1.82 8.34
CA SER A 49 -8.83 1.88 9.53
C SER A 49 -10.35 1.91 9.26
N ILE A 50 -10.78 2.04 8.01
CA ILE A 50 -12.18 2.09 7.57
C ILE A 50 -12.59 0.72 7.02
N SER A 51 -13.84 0.30 7.27
CA SER A 51 -14.33 -1.03 6.89
C SER A 51 -14.49 -1.24 5.38
N VAL A 52 -14.92 -0.19 4.68
CA VAL A 52 -15.35 -0.26 3.27
C VAL A 52 -14.75 0.91 2.50
N GLN A 53 -14.29 0.65 1.28
CA GLN A 53 -13.86 1.70 0.36
C GLN A 53 -15.07 2.56 -0.03
N SER A 54 -14.92 3.89 -0.02
CA SER A 54 -15.96 4.80 -0.50
C SER A 54 -15.48 5.55 -1.74
N ALA A 55 -16.42 5.81 -2.66
CA ALA A 55 -16.18 6.72 -3.76
C ALA A 55 -15.95 8.12 -3.18
N ASP A 56 -14.80 8.72 -3.48
CA ASP A 56 -14.35 10.01 -2.92
C ASP A 56 -14.17 11.08 -4.01
N GLY A 57 -14.88 10.94 -5.13
CA GLY A 57 -14.77 11.82 -6.30
C GLY A 57 -13.43 11.72 -7.04
N PHE A 58 -12.50 10.86 -6.59
CA PHE A 58 -11.24 10.63 -7.29
C PHE A 58 -11.47 9.73 -8.52
N SER A 59 -10.94 10.15 -9.67
CA SER A 59 -11.24 9.57 -10.99
C SER A 59 -10.71 8.14 -11.20
N ALA A 60 -9.59 7.78 -10.58
CA ALA A 60 -9.05 6.42 -10.71
C ALA A 60 -10.06 5.40 -10.13
N PRO A 61 -10.22 4.19 -10.68
CA PRO A 61 -11.14 3.20 -10.13
C PRO A 61 -10.78 2.82 -8.68
N LEU A 62 -11.75 2.27 -7.94
CA LEU A 62 -11.48 1.62 -6.65
C LEU A 62 -10.61 0.37 -6.87
N LEU A 63 -9.94 -0.06 -5.81
CA LEU A 63 -9.20 -1.33 -5.84
C LEU A 63 -10.18 -2.48 -5.71
N ASP A 64 -9.83 -3.62 -6.30
CA ASP A 64 -10.60 -4.85 -6.16
C ASP A 64 -10.66 -5.26 -4.68
N GLY A 65 -11.71 -5.99 -4.29
CA GLY A 65 -11.95 -6.34 -2.88
C GLY A 65 -10.78 -7.09 -2.24
N GLU A 66 -10.06 -7.89 -3.02
CA GLU A 66 -8.89 -8.66 -2.56
C GLU A 66 -7.64 -7.79 -2.31
N ASP A 67 -7.60 -6.59 -2.89
CA ASP A 67 -6.51 -5.62 -2.77
C ASP A 67 -6.80 -4.57 -1.69
N TYR A 68 -7.84 -4.78 -0.88
CA TYR A 68 -8.23 -3.91 0.23
C TYR A 68 -8.41 -4.66 1.55
N CYS A 69 -7.73 -4.14 2.58
CA CYS A 69 -7.78 -4.63 3.95
C CYS A 69 -8.33 -3.53 4.88
N GLY A 70 -9.66 -3.50 5.02
CA GLY A 70 -10.31 -2.73 6.08
C GLY A 70 -10.14 -3.40 7.44
N LEU A 71 -9.56 -2.68 8.41
CA LEU A 71 -9.19 -3.23 9.72
C LEU A 71 -10.37 -3.35 10.69
N VAL A 72 -11.31 -2.42 10.61
CA VAL A 72 -12.42 -2.35 11.57
C VAL A 72 -13.67 -2.91 10.91
N PRO A 73 -14.32 -3.95 11.45
CA PRO A 73 -15.63 -4.39 10.96
C PRO A 73 -16.71 -3.33 11.20
N LEU A 74 -17.74 -3.31 10.35
CA LEU A 74 -18.89 -2.43 10.52
C LEU A 74 -19.52 -2.63 11.92
N GLY A 75 -19.91 -1.54 12.57
CA GLY A 75 -20.53 -1.56 13.90
C GLY A 75 -19.56 -1.78 15.08
N THR A 76 -18.26 -1.93 14.84
CA THR A 76 -17.28 -2.09 15.94
C THR A 76 -16.99 -0.77 16.63
N THR A 77 -17.18 -0.71 17.95
CA THR A 77 -16.87 0.47 18.77
C THR A 77 -15.37 0.55 19.11
N TYR A 78 -14.90 1.76 19.45
CA TYR A 78 -13.53 1.95 19.93
C TYR A 78 -13.24 1.11 21.19
N GLN A 79 -14.19 1.08 22.12
CA GLN A 79 -14.08 0.36 23.38
C GLN A 79 -13.93 -1.15 23.14
N ALA A 80 -14.65 -1.72 22.17
CA ALA A 80 -14.50 -3.12 21.79
C ALA A 80 -13.10 -3.42 21.23
N LEU A 81 -12.56 -2.54 20.37
CA LEU A 81 -11.19 -2.69 19.84
C LEU A 81 -10.13 -2.58 20.93
N ARG A 82 -10.26 -1.59 21.81
CA ARG A 82 -9.36 -1.41 22.96
C ARG A 82 -9.43 -2.61 23.90
N GLY A 83 -10.62 -3.11 24.19
CA GLY A 83 -10.82 -4.31 25.01
C GLY A 83 -10.15 -5.53 24.41
N SER A 84 -10.30 -5.75 23.09
CA SER A 84 -9.62 -6.83 22.36
C SER A 84 -8.10 -6.71 22.45
N LEU A 85 -7.53 -5.53 22.20
CA LEU A 85 -6.09 -5.28 22.31
C LEU A 85 -5.57 -5.49 23.74
N THR A 86 -6.31 -5.03 24.74
CA THR A 86 -5.90 -5.17 26.15
C THR A 86 -5.96 -6.63 26.59
N THR A 87 -6.93 -7.39 26.08
CA THR A 87 -7.10 -8.82 26.39
C THR A 87 -6.07 -9.69 25.69
N SER A 88 -5.56 -9.28 24.51
CA SER A 88 -4.50 -10.00 23.80
C SER A 88 -3.14 -9.93 24.48
N VAL A 89 -2.97 -9.07 25.50
CA VAL A 89 -1.73 -8.94 26.27
C VAL A 89 -1.91 -9.55 27.67
N PRO A 90 -0.96 -10.38 28.15
CA PRO A 90 -0.96 -10.91 29.51
C PRO A 90 -1.10 -9.80 30.56
N ALA A 91 -1.88 -10.04 31.62
CA ALA A 91 -2.22 -9.02 32.62
C ALA A 91 -0.98 -8.35 33.25
N ALA A 92 0.07 -9.12 33.53
CA ALA A 92 1.33 -8.64 34.07
C ALA A 92 2.09 -7.68 33.13
N GLU A 93 1.85 -7.75 31.83
CA GLU A 93 2.54 -6.96 30.80
C GLU A 93 1.71 -5.77 30.30
N ARG A 94 0.40 -5.72 30.62
CA ARG A 94 -0.53 -4.71 30.07
C ARG A 94 -0.07 -3.27 30.29
N MET A 95 0.42 -2.95 31.49
CA MET A 95 0.90 -1.59 31.80
C MET A 95 2.06 -1.20 30.88
N ASN A 96 3.02 -2.10 30.69
CA ASN A 96 4.17 -1.87 29.82
C ASN A 96 3.80 -1.87 28.33
N ALA A 97 2.90 -2.76 27.92
CA ALA A 97 2.46 -2.87 26.54
C ALA A 97 1.57 -1.70 26.09
N THR A 98 0.83 -1.08 27.02
CA THR A 98 -0.07 0.04 26.72
C THR A 98 0.51 1.41 27.07
N ALA A 99 1.50 1.49 27.98
CA ALA A 99 2.39 2.61 28.31
C ALA A 99 1.87 4.03 27.99
N GLY A 100 0.60 4.30 28.27
CA GLY A 100 -0.08 5.57 27.97
C GLY A 100 -0.32 5.89 26.48
N TRP A 101 0.07 5.03 25.53
CA TRP A 101 -0.11 5.30 24.10
C TRP A 101 -1.51 4.89 23.58
N VAL A 102 -2.20 4.01 24.31
CA VAL A 102 -3.60 3.61 24.02
C VAL A 102 -4.55 4.56 24.75
N PRO A 103 -5.32 5.39 24.04
CA PRO A 103 -6.27 6.30 24.69
C PRO A 103 -7.34 5.55 25.48
N GLU A 104 -7.68 6.01 26.68
CA GLU A 104 -8.79 5.43 27.47
C GLU A 104 -10.13 5.66 26.78
N PHE A 105 -10.31 6.89 26.27
CA PHE A 105 -11.48 7.36 25.55
C PHE A 105 -11.04 8.18 24.33
N VAL A 106 -11.95 8.29 23.36
CA VAL A 106 -11.81 9.16 22.19
C VAL A 106 -12.85 10.25 22.37
N ILE A 107 -12.41 11.51 22.42
CA ILE A 107 -13.32 12.66 22.51
C ILE A 107 -13.59 13.14 21.09
N ASP A 108 -14.87 13.24 20.74
CA ASP A 108 -15.29 13.93 19.52
C ASP A 108 -15.22 15.44 19.80
N ILE A 109 -14.18 16.10 19.30
CA ILE A 109 -14.03 17.55 19.37
C ILE A 109 -13.81 18.05 17.95
N ASP A 110 -14.55 19.08 17.54
CA ASP A 110 -14.46 19.73 16.22
C ASP A 110 -13.08 20.38 15.92
N GLU A 111 -12.12 20.26 16.83
CA GLU A 111 -10.77 20.80 16.68
C GLU A 111 -9.91 19.91 15.78
N TRP A 112 -9.78 20.32 14.52
CA TRP A 112 -9.08 19.63 13.44
C TRP A 112 -7.64 19.14 13.78
N ALA A 113 -6.90 19.84 14.64
CA ALA A 113 -5.57 19.39 15.09
C ALA A 113 -5.63 18.22 16.07
N PHE A 114 -6.58 18.26 17.01
CA PHE A 114 -6.80 17.21 18.00
C PHE A 114 -7.35 15.94 17.33
N MET A 115 -8.27 16.09 16.37
CA MET A 115 -8.79 14.99 15.55
C MET A 115 -7.67 14.25 14.79
N ARG A 116 -6.66 14.95 14.25
CA ARG A 116 -5.55 14.31 13.52
C ARG A 116 -4.62 13.50 14.43
N THR A 117 -4.35 13.97 15.64
CA THR A 117 -3.52 13.24 16.61
C THR A 117 -4.27 12.04 17.18
N GLN A 118 -5.57 12.19 17.49
CA GLN A 118 -6.42 11.06 17.85
C GLN A 118 -6.53 10.04 16.71
N SER A 119 -6.66 10.49 15.46
CA SER A 119 -6.70 9.60 14.29
C SER A 119 -5.46 8.70 14.19
N ARG A 120 -4.28 9.20 14.58
CA ARG A 120 -3.05 8.40 14.61
C ARG A 120 -3.06 7.38 15.75
N ALA A 121 -3.43 7.81 16.96
CA ALA A 121 -3.54 6.90 18.10
C ALA A 121 -4.58 5.79 17.84
N MET A 122 -5.75 6.16 17.33
CA MET A 122 -6.79 5.23 16.90
C MET A 122 -6.32 4.31 15.77
N GLY A 123 -5.60 4.84 14.78
CA GLY A 123 -5.01 4.05 13.70
C GLY A 123 -4.06 2.97 14.24
N ARG A 124 -3.23 3.31 15.23
CA ARG A 124 -2.35 2.35 15.92
C ARG A 124 -3.14 1.30 16.69
N VAL A 125 -4.15 1.70 17.47
CA VAL A 125 -5.01 0.77 18.23
C VAL A 125 -5.71 -0.20 17.28
N LYS A 126 -6.33 0.31 16.21
CA LYS A 126 -7.00 -0.50 15.18
C LYS A 126 -6.05 -1.49 14.52
N SER A 127 -4.83 -1.04 14.19
CA SER A 127 -3.81 -1.89 13.57
C SER A 127 -3.29 -2.94 14.52
N ALA A 128 -2.96 -2.57 15.77
CA ALA A 128 -2.46 -3.47 16.80
C ALA A 128 -3.50 -4.54 17.16
N ALA A 129 -4.77 -4.16 17.31
CA ALA A 129 -5.88 -5.08 17.58
C ALA A 129 -6.17 -6.04 16.41
N ARG A 130 -5.62 -5.77 15.21
CA ARG A 130 -5.91 -6.50 13.96
C ARG A 130 -4.64 -6.91 13.22
N LEU A 131 -3.55 -7.12 13.95
CA LEU A 131 -2.28 -7.58 13.38
C LEU A 131 -2.43 -8.93 12.66
N ASP A 132 -3.29 -9.81 13.15
CA ASP A 132 -3.67 -11.08 12.53
C ASP A 132 -4.24 -10.87 11.11
N ARG A 133 -5.13 -9.89 10.97
CA ARG A 133 -5.77 -9.56 9.69
C ARG A 133 -4.78 -8.93 8.72
N ILE A 134 -3.93 -8.02 9.20
CA ILE A 134 -2.85 -7.42 8.40
C ILE A 134 -1.90 -8.52 7.90
N LYS A 135 -1.48 -9.41 8.80
CA LYS A 135 -0.60 -10.54 8.45
C LYS A 135 -1.25 -11.44 7.40
N THR A 136 -2.53 -11.77 7.58
CA THR A 136 -3.28 -12.62 6.63
C THR A 136 -3.35 -11.98 5.25
N ALA A 137 -3.68 -10.68 5.18
CA ALA A 137 -3.76 -9.96 3.91
C ALA A 137 -2.39 -9.87 3.20
N LEU A 138 -1.33 -9.56 3.94
CA LEU A 138 0.04 -9.51 3.40
C LEU A 138 0.50 -10.89 2.91
N SER A 139 0.25 -11.95 3.69
CA SER A 139 0.58 -13.32 3.30
C SER A 139 -0.17 -13.75 2.04
N GLY A 140 -1.44 -13.36 1.89
CA GLY A 140 -2.23 -13.65 0.69
C GLY A 140 -1.64 -12.99 -0.56
N GLN A 141 -1.26 -11.72 -0.46
CA GLN A 141 -0.64 -10.98 -1.56
C GLN A 141 0.77 -11.52 -1.87
N HIS A 142 1.56 -11.87 -0.85
CA HIS A 142 2.84 -12.54 -1.04
C HIS A 142 2.69 -13.91 -1.71
N ALA A 143 1.67 -14.69 -1.38
CA ALA A 143 1.40 -15.97 -2.03
C ALA A 143 1.13 -15.80 -3.54
N LYS A 144 0.39 -14.75 -3.93
CA LYS A 144 0.18 -14.40 -5.35
C LYS A 144 1.49 -14.05 -6.06
N LEU A 145 2.42 -13.35 -5.39
CA LEU A 145 3.72 -12.99 -5.96
C LEU A 145 4.61 -14.20 -6.26
N VAL A 146 4.58 -15.22 -5.38
CA VAL A 146 5.45 -16.40 -5.48
C VAL A 146 4.78 -17.59 -6.15
N ALA A 147 3.50 -17.47 -6.48
CA ALA A 147 2.81 -18.46 -7.29
C ALA A 147 3.60 -18.66 -8.59
N PRO A 148 3.79 -19.92 -9.05
CA PRO A 148 4.42 -20.16 -10.33
C PRO A 148 3.60 -19.40 -11.37
N MET A 149 4.22 -18.40 -12.01
CA MET A 149 3.55 -17.66 -13.08
C MET A 149 3.02 -18.71 -14.05
N GLY A 150 1.70 -18.81 -14.17
CA GLY A 150 1.10 -19.56 -15.26
C GLY A 150 1.73 -19.07 -16.55
N SER A 151 1.79 -19.92 -17.57
CA SER A 151 2.52 -19.71 -18.83
C SER A 151 2.03 -18.53 -19.70
N HIS A 152 1.60 -17.43 -19.10
CA HIS A 152 1.47 -16.14 -19.74
C HIS A 152 2.88 -15.61 -19.99
N THR A 153 3.48 -16.07 -21.09
CA THR A 153 4.64 -15.40 -21.67
C THR A 153 4.14 -13.99 -22.02
N PRO A 154 4.57 -12.93 -21.30
CA PRO A 154 4.20 -11.59 -21.72
C PRO A 154 4.73 -11.40 -23.14
N PRO A 155 4.00 -10.76 -24.06
CA PRO A 155 4.59 -10.37 -25.33
C PRO A 155 5.87 -9.62 -24.99
N ARG A 156 7.01 -10.15 -25.47
CA ARG A 156 8.30 -9.46 -25.39
C ARG A 156 8.04 -8.10 -26.00
N ALA A 157 7.99 -7.05 -25.17
CA ALA A 157 8.03 -5.69 -25.66
C ALA A 157 9.38 -5.58 -26.39
N SER A 158 9.31 -5.74 -27.70
CA SER A 158 10.39 -5.44 -28.61
C SER A 158 10.61 -3.94 -28.49
N ILE A 159 11.52 -3.54 -27.60
CA ILE A 159 12.19 -2.25 -27.73
C ILE A 159 13.15 -2.41 -28.91
N ALA A 160 12.59 -2.52 -30.12
CA ALA A 160 13.33 -2.32 -31.35
C ALA A 160 13.33 -0.81 -31.58
N GLY A 161 14.18 -0.12 -30.82
CA GLY A 161 14.79 1.09 -31.33
C GLY A 161 15.84 0.65 -32.33
N ASN A 162 15.66 1.01 -33.60
CA ASN A 162 16.67 0.86 -34.64
C ASN A 162 18.01 1.42 -34.16
N ASN A 163 18.93 0.54 -33.80
CA ASN A 163 20.36 0.85 -33.73
C ASN A 163 21.04 0.02 -34.84
N GLU A 164 20.77 0.39 -36.09
CA GLU A 164 21.77 0.26 -37.13
C GLU A 164 22.62 1.51 -37.05
N ASP A 165 23.64 1.43 -36.21
CA ASP A 165 24.90 2.16 -36.24
C ASP A 165 25.44 2.14 -34.82
N LEU A 166 26.52 1.38 -34.62
CA LEU A 166 27.74 1.77 -33.94
C LEU A 166 28.55 0.49 -33.72
N ASP A 167 29.41 0.27 -34.71
CA ASP A 167 30.50 -0.67 -34.69
C ASP A 167 31.46 -0.37 -33.51
N GLU A 168 31.90 -1.46 -32.87
CA GLU A 168 33.11 -1.59 -32.03
C GLU A 168 33.46 -0.50 -30.98
N ARG A 169 33.22 -0.82 -29.69
CA ARG A 169 34.23 -0.99 -28.61
C ARG A 169 33.62 -0.83 -27.21
N GLU A 170 33.69 -1.89 -26.41
CA GLU A 170 33.69 -1.84 -24.93
C GLU A 170 35.12 -2.24 -24.45
N PRO A 171 35.56 -2.00 -23.19
CA PRO A 171 34.70 -1.85 -22.00
C PRO A 171 35.10 -0.80 -20.94
N ALA A 172 34.19 -0.65 -19.98
CA ALA A 172 34.41 -0.51 -18.52
C ALA A 172 34.07 0.83 -17.84
N ARG A 173 32.96 0.74 -17.08
CA ARG A 173 32.71 1.30 -15.73
C ARG A 173 32.47 2.81 -15.62
N ASP A 174 31.20 3.20 -15.56
CA ASP A 174 30.80 4.47 -14.96
C ASP A 174 30.00 4.26 -13.65
N ARG A 175 30.65 4.61 -12.54
CA ARG A 175 29.98 5.01 -11.30
C ARG A 175 29.77 6.51 -11.43
N ARG A 176 28.52 6.99 -11.43
CA ARG A 176 28.21 8.29 -10.81
C ARG A 176 26.73 8.48 -10.50
N TYR A 177 26.53 8.95 -9.28
CA TYR A 177 25.28 9.23 -8.59
C TYR A 177 24.52 10.38 -9.27
N PHE A 178 23.19 10.25 -9.40
CA PHE A 178 22.32 11.37 -9.77
C PHE A 178 22.02 12.22 -8.53
N ALA A 179 22.53 13.45 -8.51
CA ALA A 179 22.07 14.52 -7.63
C ALA A 179 20.91 15.27 -8.30
N VAL A 180 19.82 15.47 -7.57
CA VAL A 180 18.65 16.25 -8.00
C VAL A 180 18.89 17.72 -7.68
N HIS A 181 18.95 18.56 -8.71
CA HIS A 181 18.93 20.01 -8.54
C HIS A 181 17.48 20.51 -8.47
N MET A 182 17.08 21.08 -7.33
CA MET A 182 15.93 21.97 -7.25
C MET A 182 16.30 23.30 -7.90
N ASN A 183 15.43 23.85 -8.74
CA ASN A 183 15.53 25.22 -9.22
C ASN A 183 14.34 26.01 -8.68
N ASP A 184 14.66 26.99 -7.85
CA ASP A 184 13.77 27.99 -7.30
C ASP A 184 13.74 29.17 -8.28
N ARG A 185 12.56 29.69 -8.62
CA ARG A 185 12.42 30.97 -9.33
C ARG A 185 11.20 31.72 -8.82
N SER A 186 11.52 32.76 -8.05
CA SER A 186 11.04 34.17 -8.11
C SER A 186 9.65 34.43 -8.66
#